data_AF-A0A1H9MJM4-F1
#
_entry.id   AF-A0A1H9MJM4-F1
#
_cell.length_a   1.000
_cell.length_b   1.000
_cell.length_c   1.000
_cell.angle_alpha   90.00
_cell.angle_beta   90.00
_cell.angle_gamma   90.00
#
_symmetry.space_group_name_H-M   'P 1'
#
loop_
_entity.id
_entity.type
_entity.pdbx_description
1 polymer ?
#
loop_
_entity_poly.entity_id
_entity_poly.type
_entity_poly.pdbx_seq_one_letter_code
_entity_poly.pdbx_strand_id
1 'polypeptide(L)'
;MTVLSGGAAVDPAPSTLALSSGQGHTHRMADWSPLRERLRSIDDEVTMSWQELDELVGGLPPSAYEHRAFWGGKRSGWSGFSASQVQVGRSVTFLRRTDDSSGTPAIQRAAPDLQTRSGDVVLVGCVKSKLDHPAAARDLYTSTLFRKARAHAEGLGKPWFILSAEHGLIDPDTTIAPYDLRLANTSLSYRQRWGTQVVERLSSVLGPLDRLVVEVHAGRAYVDAVRGPLTARGVAVLDPLLGLRQGERQQWYRRMAAKKPEHPAVDFEALITQLADRGRARRPSELDRKHLLVPGLYSWWVDDTGAADLEGGLRHPVHAGLIYIGLAGAAKNTLWGRLVGMHLGKRHSFSTLRRTLGAVLAELRGDPAIDEPALTAWMHDHSGWSHCPWPTQQRWTQPRRPSLNSWILRSTWRR
;
A
#
# COMPACT_ATOMS: atom_id res chain seq x y z
N MET A 1 -53.59 18.41 -62.22
CA MET A 1 -55.07 18.32 -62.27
C MET A 1 -55.46 17.39 -61.13
N THR A 2 -56.23 17.77 -60.10
CA THR A 2 -57.17 18.93 -59.96
C THR A 2 -57.30 19.21 -58.43
N VAL A 3 -56.75 20.30 -57.86
CA VAL A 3 -57.41 21.58 -57.42
C VAL A 3 -58.95 21.62 -57.40
N LEU A 4 -59.66 22.22 -56.44
CA LEU A 4 -59.29 22.88 -55.16
C LEU A 4 -59.65 21.92 -53.98
N SER A 5 -59.83 22.22 -52.68
CA SER A 5 -59.89 23.42 -51.81
C SER A 5 -59.37 23.01 -50.41
N GLY A 6 -59.12 23.87 -49.42
CA GLY A 6 -59.18 25.34 -49.33
C GLY A 6 -59.60 25.77 -47.92
N GLY A 7 -58.71 26.42 -47.16
CA GLY A 7 -58.96 26.85 -45.78
C GLY A 7 -57.67 27.22 -45.04
N ALA A 8 -57.38 28.52 -44.93
CA ALA A 8 -56.16 29.03 -44.30
C ALA A 8 -56.52 30.01 -43.17
N ALA A 9 -55.79 29.97 -42.05
CA ALA A 9 -55.15 31.14 -41.41
C ALA A 9 -54.58 30.83 -40.00
N VAL A 10 -53.26 30.98 -39.87
CA VAL A 10 -52.52 31.68 -38.80
C VAL A 10 -52.78 31.33 -37.31
N ASP A 11 -51.70 30.95 -36.61
CA ASP A 11 -51.63 30.76 -35.16
C ASP A 11 -51.86 32.04 -34.33
N PRO A 12 -52.37 31.88 -33.10
CA PRO A 12 -51.88 32.58 -31.92
C PRO A 12 -51.04 31.65 -31.02
N ALA A 13 -50.01 32.20 -30.36
CA ALA A 13 -49.02 31.42 -29.61
C ALA A 13 -49.64 30.61 -28.44
N PRO A 14 -49.11 29.40 -28.13
CA PRO A 14 -49.61 28.57 -27.04
C PRO A 14 -49.41 29.25 -25.68
N SER A 15 -50.50 29.35 -24.92
CA SER A 15 -50.54 30.09 -23.65
C SER A 15 -49.85 29.36 -22.49
N THR A 16 -49.32 30.12 -21.55
CA THR A 16 -48.67 29.65 -20.33
C THR A 16 -49.61 28.79 -19.47
N LEU A 17 -49.48 27.47 -19.55
CA LEU A 17 -50.19 26.55 -18.64
C LEU A 17 -49.54 26.58 -17.26
N ALA A 18 -50.29 27.07 -16.27
CA ALA A 18 -49.87 27.09 -14.87
C ALA A 18 -49.87 25.67 -14.28
N LEU A 19 -48.70 25.18 -13.86
CA LEU A 19 -48.60 23.99 -13.02
C LEU A 19 -49.06 24.35 -11.60
N SER A 20 -50.29 23.96 -11.28
CA SER A 20 -50.86 24.13 -9.94
C SER A 20 -50.05 23.35 -8.90
N SER A 21 -49.81 24.00 -7.76
CA SER A 21 -49.10 23.48 -6.59
C SER A 21 -49.69 22.16 -6.06
N GLY A 22 -48.83 21.17 -5.81
CA GLY A 22 -49.18 19.93 -5.13
C GLY A 22 -48.03 19.38 -4.29
N GLN A 23 -48.24 19.30 -2.97
CA GLN A 23 -47.40 18.62 -1.97
C GLN A 23 -45.88 18.91 -2.02
N GLY A 24 -45.50 20.12 -1.58
CA GLY A 24 -44.14 20.33 -1.08
C GLY A 24 -43.83 19.36 0.06
N HIS A 25 -42.82 18.51 -0.12
CA HIS A 25 -42.32 17.64 0.94
C HIS A 25 -41.70 18.51 2.04
N THR A 26 -42.47 18.74 3.10
CA THR A 26 -41.89 19.24 4.36
C THR A 26 -40.89 18.18 4.83
N HIS A 27 -39.61 18.51 4.78
CA HIS A 27 -38.56 17.68 5.35
C HIS A 27 -38.88 17.52 6.84
N ARG A 28 -39.44 16.37 7.24
CA ARG A 28 -39.67 16.05 8.65
C ARG A 28 -38.32 16.18 9.35
N MET A 29 -38.22 17.14 10.26
CA MET A 29 -37.03 17.26 11.09
C MET A 29 -36.96 16.04 11.98
N ALA A 30 -35.89 15.27 11.84
CA ALA A 30 -35.64 14.08 12.65
C ALA A 30 -35.88 14.36 14.13
N ASP A 31 -36.78 13.60 14.77
CA ASP A 31 -37.03 13.72 16.20
C ASP A 31 -36.02 12.86 16.96
N TRP A 32 -35.21 13.50 17.79
CA TRP A 32 -34.19 12.84 18.59
C TRP A 32 -34.72 12.40 19.96
N SER A 33 -35.97 12.70 20.29
CA SER A 33 -36.59 12.36 21.56
C SER A 33 -36.68 10.85 21.84
N PRO A 34 -37.05 9.98 20.87
CA PRO A 34 -37.03 8.53 21.07
C PRO A 34 -35.62 7.97 21.30
N LEU A 35 -34.61 8.49 20.58
CA LEU A 35 -33.21 8.14 20.81
C LEU A 35 -32.74 8.58 22.21
N ARG A 36 -33.07 9.81 22.64
CA ARG A 36 -32.72 10.30 23.99
C ARG A 36 -33.28 9.41 25.07
N GLU A 37 -34.53 8.96 24.95
CA GLU A 37 -35.16 8.06 25.92
C GLU A 37 -34.43 6.71 25.96
N ARG A 38 -34.24 6.08 24.79
CA ARG A 38 -33.53 4.80 24.66
C ARG A 38 -32.08 4.85 25.16
N LEU A 39 -31.40 6.00 25.08
CA LEU A 39 -30.05 6.18 25.61
C LEU A 39 -30.02 6.34 27.15
N ARG A 40 -31.09 6.76 27.83
CA ARG A 40 -31.07 6.90 29.31
C ARG A 40 -30.81 5.57 30.01
N SER A 41 -31.42 4.50 29.49
CA SER A 41 -31.42 3.14 30.05
C SER A 41 -30.26 2.25 29.60
N ILE A 42 -29.23 2.81 28.95
CA ILE A 42 -28.04 2.08 28.51
C ILE A 42 -26.87 2.52 29.39
N ASP A 43 -26.24 1.61 30.14
CA ASP A 43 -25.18 2.00 31.07
C ASP A 43 -23.91 2.48 30.34
N ASP A 44 -23.29 1.64 29.50
CA ASP A 44 -21.99 1.96 28.87
C ASP A 44 -22.06 2.27 27.37
N GLU A 45 -22.50 1.29 26.56
CA GLU A 45 -22.49 1.35 25.09
C GLU A 45 -23.80 0.80 24.50
N VAL A 46 -24.29 1.42 23.42
CA VAL A 46 -25.22 0.77 22.49
C VAL A 46 -24.77 0.96 21.04
N THR A 47 -24.68 -0.14 20.30
CA THR A 47 -24.59 -0.14 18.84
C THR A 47 -25.97 -0.36 18.25
N MET A 48 -26.40 0.56 17.40
CA MET A 48 -27.66 0.50 16.66
C MET A 48 -27.38 0.31 15.18
N SER A 49 -28.25 -0.41 14.46
CA SER A 49 -28.17 -0.46 13.00
C SER A 49 -28.59 0.89 12.39
N TRP A 50 -28.15 1.16 11.15
CA TRP A 50 -28.46 2.44 10.52
C TRP A 50 -29.95 2.58 10.18
N GLN A 51 -30.59 1.49 9.76
CA GLN A 51 -32.04 1.45 9.52
C GLN A 51 -32.82 1.68 10.81
N GLU A 52 -32.49 0.94 11.87
CA GLU A 52 -33.09 1.10 13.20
C GLU A 52 -32.96 2.53 13.74
N LEU A 53 -31.82 3.19 13.51
CA LEU A 53 -31.61 4.59 13.91
C LEU A 53 -32.37 5.58 13.04
N ASP A 54 -32.51 5.32 11.73
CA ASP A 54 -33.26 6.14 10.79
C ASP A 54 -34.77 6.07 11.08
N GLU A 55 -35.31 4.87 11.27
CA GLU A 55 -36.69 4.61 11.69
C GLU A 55 -37.00 5.24 13.06
N LEU A 56 -36.10 5.08 14.06
CA LEU A 56 -36.30 5.61 15.41
C LEU A 56 -36.38 7.14 15.48
N VAL A 57 -35.75 7.87 14.55
CA VAL A 57 -35.81 9.34 14.51
C VAL A 57 -36.76 9.90 13.45
N GLY A 58 -37.48 9.03 12.72
CA GLY A 58 -38.41 9.44 11.65
C GLY A 58 -37.73 9.94 10.37
N GLY A 59 -36.53 9.41 10.06
CA GLY A 59 -35.71 9.74 8.90
C GLY A 59 -34.50 10.62 9.24
N LEU A 60 -33.28 10.13 9.03
CA LEU A 60 -32.06 10.92 9.26
C LEU A 60 -31.93 12.02 8.19
N PRO A 61 -31.49 13.24 8.54
CA PRO A 61 -31.28 14.31 7.58
C PRO A 61 -30.08 13.99 6.65
N PRO A 62 -30.04 14.50 5.40
CA PRO A 62 -28.92 14.23 4.48
C PRO A 62 -27.53 14.53 5.06
N SER A 63 -27.41 15.55 5.92
CA SER A 63 -26.15 15.87 6.62
C SER A 63 -25.64 14.76 7.55
N ALA A 64 -26.49 13.85 8.02
CA ALA A 64 -26.09 12.66 8.78
C ALA A 64 -25.39 11.61 7.88
N TYR A 65 -25.75 11.54 6.61
CA TYR A 65 -25.11 10.69 5.60
C TYR A 65 -23.83 11.35 5.05
N GLU A 66 -23.89 12.64 4.78
CA GLU A 66 -22.85 13.35 4.02
C GLU A 66 -21.76 14.01 4.86
N HIS A 67 -22.03 14.38 6.12
CA HIS A 67 -21.13 15.26 6.89
C HIS A 67 -20.73 14.61 8.22
N ARG A 68 -19.49 14.12 8.33
CA ARG A 68 -18.95 13.56 9.59
C ARG A 68 -19.05 14.52 10.79
N ALA A 69 -19.06 15.83 10.54
CA ALA A 69 -19.27 16.85 11.58
C ALA A 69 -20.64 16.73 12.28
N PHE A 70 -21.66 16.19 11.60
CA PHE A 70 -22.98 15.91 12.19
C PHE A 70 -22.86 15.00 13.41
N TRP A 71 -22.03 13.97 13.36
CA TRP A 71 -21.83 13.01 14.44
C TRP A 71 -20.81 13.45 15.50
N GLY A 72 -20.29 14.68 15.41
CA GLY A 72 -19.30 15.22 16.34
C GLY A 72 -19.89 16.10 17.45
N GLY A 73 -19.16 16.17 18.57
CA GLY A 73 -19.36 17.18 19.63
C GLY A 73 -20.52 16.94 20.59
N LYS A 74 -20.73 17.90 21.50
CA LYS A 74 -21.92 17.96 22.35
C LYS A 74 -23.11 18.38 21.48
N ARG A 75 -24.10 17.50 21.28
CA ARG A 75 -25.39 17.82 20.65
C ARG A 75 -26.51 17.39 21.58
N SER A 76 -27.60 18.16 21.62
CA SER A 76 -28.77 17.85 22.46
C SER A 76 -29.43 16.53 22.10
N GLY A 77 -29.28 16.03 20.87
CA GLY A 77 -29.82 14.73 20.42
C GLY A 77 -29.23 13.51 21.14
N TRP A 78 -28.03 13.63 21.74
CA TRP A 78 -27.37 12.55 22.51
C TRP A 78 -26.85 13.10 23.84
N SER A 79 -27.75 13.64 24.66
CA SER A 79 -27.40 14.08 26.02
C SER A 79 -26.80 12.92 26.82
N GLY A 80 -25.66 13.15 27.47
CA GLY A 80 -24.92 12.11 28.18
C GLY A 80 -24.19 11.09 27.30
N PHE A 81 -24.21 11.20 25.96
CA PHE A 81 -23.61 10.22 25.04
C PHE A 81 -22.74 10.86 23.94
N SER A 82 -22.00 10.03 23.21
CA SER A 82 -21.22 10.43 22.04
C SER A 82 -21.16 9.32 20.99
N ALA A 83 -21.32 9.68 19.71
CA ALA A 83 -21.22 8.73 18.60
C ALA A 83 -19.73 8.39 18.34
N SER A 84 -19.32 7.16 18.66
CA SER A 84 -17.91 6.74 18.67
C SER A 84 -17.51 6.00 17.39
N GLN A 85 -18.34 5.07 16.92
CA GLN A 85 -18.16 4.30 15.70
C GLN A 85 -19.35 4.54 14.76
N VAL A 86 -19.16 5.43 13.79
CA VAL A 86 -20.18 5.77 12.79
C VAL A 86 -19.83 5.09 11.48
N GLN A 87 -20.60 4.07 11.11
CA GLN A 87 -20.52 3.42 9.80
C GLN A 87 -21.74 3.85 8.97
N VAL A 88 -21.58 4.89 8.14
CA VAL A 88 -22.67 5.44 7.31
C VAL A 88 -23.34 4.35 6.48
N GLY A 89 -24.66 4.23 6.62
CA GLY A 89 -25.48 3.19 5.97
C GLY A 89 -25.33 1.79 6.58
N ARG A 90 -24.72 1.63 7.76
CA ARG A 90 -24.60 0.33 8.45
C ARG A 90 -24.94 0.37 9.94
N SER A 91 -24.27 1.21 10.73
CA SER A 91 -24.48 1.28 12.18
C SER A 91 -23.93 2.56 12.82
N VAL A 92 -24.41 2.88 14.02
CA VAL A 92 -23.85 3.91 14.91
C VAL A 92 -23.71 3.34 16.32
N THR A 93 -22.50 3.42 16.88
CA THR A 93 -22.24 3.16 18.29
C THR A 93 -22.29 4.45 19.10
N PHE A 94 -23.10 4.47 20.15
CA PHE A 94 -23.16 5.54 21.16
C PHE A 94 -22.50 5.06 22.45
N LEU A 95 -21.45 5.77 22.90
CA LEU A 95 -20.81 5.57 24.20
C LEU A 95 -21.32 6.61 25.21
N ARG A 96 -21.60 6.18 26.45
CA ARG A 96 -21.91 7.10 27.55
C ARG A 96 -20.71 7.99 27.83
N ARG A 97 -20.98 9.28 28.02
CA ARG A 97 -20.00 10.28 28.45
C ARG A 97 -19.88 10.20 29.97
N THR A 98 -18.78 9.64 30.45
CA THR A 98 -18.31 9.95 31.80
C THR A 98 -17.94 11.43 31.83
N ASP A 99 -18.70 12.27 32.55
CA ASP A 99 -18.31 13.67 32.79
C ASP A 99 -17.21 13.71 33.87
N ASP A 100 -16.00 13.35 33.44
CA ASP A 100 -14.75 13.59 34.18
C ASP A 100 -14.06 14.81 33.59
N SER A 101 -14.14 15.93 34.30
CA SER A 101 -13.52 17.20 33.93
C SER A 101 -12.09 17.35 34.48
N SER A 102 -11.39 16.24 34.76
CA SER A 102 -10.06 16.25 35.37
C SER A 102 -9.16 15.06 35.01
N GLY A 103 -9.22 14.55 33.77
CA GLY A 103 -8.31 13.48 33.33
C GLY A 103 -8.34 13.20 31.83
N THR A 104 -7.24 12.62 31.31
CA THR A 104 -7.24 12.02 29.97
C THR A 104 -7.95 10.66 30.05
N PRO A 105 -9.07 10.41 29.34
CA PRO A 105 -9.82 9.16 29.49
C PRO A 105 -8.99 7.92 29.13
N ALA A 106 -9.22 6.82 29.83
CA ALA A 106 -8.32 5.66 29.94
C ALA A 106 -8.23 4.72 28.70
N ILE A 107 -8.27 5.28 27.48
CA ILE A 107 -8.08 4.56 26.20
C ILE A 107 -6.65 3.97 26.07
N GLN A 108 -5.71 4.37 26.93
CA GLN A 108 -4.33 3.86 26.96
C GLN A 108 -4.12 2.54 27.75
N ARG A 109 -5.15 1.93 28.35
CA ARG A 109 -4.99 0.66 29.10
C ARG A 109 -5.07 -0.63 28.25
N ALA A 110 -5.13 -0.50 26.92
CA ALA A 110 -4.86 -1.60 26.00
C ALA A 110 -3.66 -1.24 25.08
N ALA A 111 -2.64 -2.11 25.08
CA ALA A 111 -1.44 -2.05 24.25
C ALA A 111 -0.53 -0.79 24.33
N PRO A 112 0.16 -0.56 25.47
CA PRO A 112 1.41 0.23 25.48
C PRO A 112 2.43 -0.29 24.43
N ASP A 113 2.47 -1.61 24.25
CA ASP A 113 3.36 -2.37 23.37
C ASP A 113 3.10 -2.17 21.85
N LEU A 114 1.99 -1.52 21.45
CA LEU A 114 1.75 -1.16 20.04
C LEU A 114 2.18 0.27 19.68
N GLN A 115 2.54 1.11 20.65
CA GLN A 115 3.00 2.49 20.38
C GLN A 115 4.53 2.62 20.36
N THR A 116 5.25 1.63 20.89
CA THR A 116 6.72 1.53 20.85
C THR A 116 7.25 0.71 19.67
N ARG A 117 6.42 -0.15 19.06
CA ARG A 117 6.79 -0.92 17.86
C ARG A 117 6.61 -0.08 16.59
N SER A 118 7.69 0.10 15.82
CA SER A 118 7.58 0.52 14.42
C SER A 118 7.01 -0.62 13.57
N GLY A 119 6.21 -0.31 12.55
CA GLY A 119 5.61 -1.33 11.69
C GLY A 119 6.64 -2.23 11.01
N ASP A 120 6.34 -3.51 10.89
CA ASP A 120 7.12 -4.45 10.06
C ASP A 120 6.99 -4.15 8.57
N VAL A 121 5.87 -3.54 8.18
CA VAL A 121 5.60 -3.05 6.83
C VAL A 121 4.93 -1.68 6.93
N VAL A 122 5.27 -0.76 6.02
CA VAL A 122 4.62 0.56 5.94
C VAL A 122 3.80 0.68 4.65
N LEU A 123 2.57 1.21 4.74
CA LEU A 123 1.69 1.44 3.59
C LEU A 123 1.39 2.93 3.44
N VAL A 124 1.83 3.55 2.36
CA VAL A 124 1.65 5.00 2.13
C VAL A 124 0.54 5.25 1.09
N GLY A 125 -0.44 6.07 1.42
CA GLY A 125 -1.54 6.41 0.50
C GLY A 125 -1.08 7.32 -0.65
N CYS A 126 -1.55 7.05 -1.87
CA CYS A 126 -1.33 7.94 -3.01
C CYS A 126 -2.07 9.29 -2.83
N VAL A 127 -1.71 10.28 -3.67
CA VAL A 127 -2.22 11.66 -3.58
C VAL A 127 -2.62 12.20 -4.95
N LYS A 128 -3.40 13.31 -4.97
CA LYS A 128 -3.82 13.98 -6.21
C LYS A 128 -2.61 14.43 -7.04
N SER A 129 -1.70 15.19 -6.44
CA SER A 129 -0.52 15.77 -7.09
C SER A 129 0.45 14.71 -7.59
N LYS A 130 0.68 14.67 -8.90
CA LYS A 130 1.59 13.78 -9.61
C LYS A 130 2.50 14.57 -10.56
N LEU A 131 3.51 13.93 -11.14
CA LEU A 131 4.15 14.40 -12.37
C LEU A 131 3.20 14.20 -13.56
N ASP A 132 3.53 14.81 -14.70
CA ASP A 132 2.83 14.74 -15.98
C ASP A 132 3.33 13.59 -16.90
N HIS A 133 4.45 12.96 -16.56
CA HIS A 133 5.09 11.88 -17.30
C HIS A 133 5.20 10.59 -16.46
N PRO A 134 5.37 9.41 -17.08
CA PRO A 134 5.60 8.17 -16.36
C PRO A 134 6.88 8.20 -15.52
N ALA A 135 6.78 7.78 -14.26
CA ALA A 135 7.88 7.78 -13.31
C ALA A 135 7.74 6.62 -12.31
N ALA A 136 8.83 6.27 -11.62
CA ALA A 136 8.78 5.36 -10.48
C ALA A 136 7.74 5.86 -9.45
N ALA A 137 6.87 4.97 -8.96
CA ALA A 137 5.70 5.35 -8.17
C ALA A 137 6.02 6.26 -6.97
N ARG A 138 7.14 6.03 -6.28
CA ARG A 138 7.63 6.87 -5.17
C ARG A 138 7.97 8.31 -5.58
N ASP A 139 8.36 8.53 -6.82
CA ASP A 139 8.82 9.80 -7.39
C ASP A 139 7.68 10.50 -8.16
N LEU A 140 6.71 9.74 -8.70
CA LEU A 140 5.50 10.26 -9.34
C LEU A 140 4.70 11.20 -8.41
N TYR A 141 4.51 10.85 -7.14
CA TYR A 141 3.65 11.62 -6.22
C TYR A 141 4.37 12.80 -5.56
N THR A 142 4.04 14.02 -5.96
CA THR A 142 4.83 15.22 -5.65
C THR A 142 4.45 15.95 -4.34
N SER A 143 3.31 15.63 -3.73
CA SER A 143 2.78 16.42 -2.60
C SER A 143 3.69 16.42 -1.37
N THR A 144 3.73 17.54 -0.63
CA THR A 144 4.55 17.69 0.59
C THR A 144 4.17 16.71 1.70
N LEU A 145 2.92 16.25 1.77
CA LEU A 145 2.51 15.21 2.72
C LEU A 145 3.04 13.83 2.29
N PHE A 146 2.94 13.49 1.00
CA PHE A 146 3.48 12.24 0.47
C PHE A 146 5.00 12.16 0.62
N ARG A 147 5.72 13.24 0.29
CA ARG A 147 7.19 13.31 0.45
C ARG A 147 7.63 13.09 1.91
N LYS A 148 6.84 13.56 2.89
CA LYS A 148 7.08 13.28 4.32
C LYS A 148 6.74 11.84 4.71
N ALA A 149 5.63 11.28 4.21
CA ALA A 149 5.26 9.88 4.43
C ALA A 149 6.31 8.90 3.87
N ARG A 150 6.77 9.15 2.64
CA ARG A 150 7.89 8.46 2.00
C ARG A 150 9.18 8.57 2.83
N ALA A 151 9.56 9.77 3.27
CA ALA A 151 10.78 9.97 4.06
C ALA A 151 10.74 9.27 5.43
N HIS A 152 9.55 9.14 6.03
CA HIS A 152 9.33 8.34 7.25
C HIS A 152 9.46 6.84 6.98
N ALA A 153 8.77 6.32 5.96
CA ALA A 153 8.88 4.91 5.56
C ALA A 153 10.32 4.52 5.17
N GLU A 154 11.01 5.39 4.41
CA GLU A 154 12.45 5.30 4.13
C GLU A 154 13.30 5.28 5.40
N GLY A 155 12.94 6.10 6.39
CA GLY A 155 13.68 6.23 7.64
C GLY A 155 13.55 5.07 8.62
N LEU A 156 12.52 4.22 8.47
CA LEU A 156 12.34 3.02 9.29
C LEU A 156 13.17 1.82 8.80
N GLY A 157 13.67 1.82 7.55
CA GLY A 157 14.43 0.70 6.97
C GLY A 157 13.62 -0.59 6.76
N LYS A 158 12.29 -0.53 6.92
CA LYS A 158 11.32 -1.62 6.75
C LYS A 158 10.79 -1.63 5.30
N PRO A 159 10.25 -2.76 4.80
CA PRO A 159 9.51 -2.76 3.53
C PRO A 159 8.35 -1.78 3.55
N TRP A 160 8.11 -1.12 2.42
CA TRP A 160 6.94 -0.27 2.26
C TRP A 160 6.40 -0.29 0.83
N PHE A 161 5.12 0.00 0.71
CA PHE A 161 4.38 0.00 -0.56
C PHE A 161 3.45 1.21 -0.65
N ILE A 162 3.02 1.52 -1.87
CA ILE A 162 2.09 2.62 -2.13
C ILE A 162 0.69 2.05 -2.39
N LEU A 163 -0.31 2.59 -1.69
CA LEU A 163 -1.73 2.31 -1.91
C LEU A 163 -2.28 3.29 -2.95
N SER A 164 -2.43 2.82 -4.19
CA SER A 164 -3.10 3.53 -5.28
C SER A 164 -4.57 3.14 -5.35
N ALA A 165 -5.44 4.13 -5.61
CA ALA A 165 -6.86 3.87 -5.87
C ALA A 165 -7.07 2.94 -7.07
N GLU A 166 -6.18 2.97 -8.05
CA GLU A 166 -6.36 2.33 -9.36
C GLU A 166 -5.58 1.02 -9.50
N HIS A 167 -4.31 1.02 -9.09
CA HIS A 167 -3.41 -0.13 -9.26
C HIS A 167 -3.27 -0.96 -7.97
N GLY A 168 -4.04 -0.65 -6.92
CA GLY A 168 -3.99 -1.35 -5.63
C GLY A 168 -2.66 -1.13 -4.89
N LEU A 169 -1.90 -2.20 -4.71
CA LEU A 169 -0.61 -2.21 -4.00
C LEU A 169 0.56 -2.11 -5.00
N ILE A 170 1.31 -1.02 -4.95
CA ILE A 170 2.44 -0.75 -5.87
C ILE A 170 3.78 -0.85 -5.14
N ASP A 171 4.75 -1.55 -5.74
CA ASP A 171 6.18 -1.47 -5.40
C ASP A 171 6.69 -0.03 -5.68
N PRO A 172 7.36 0.64 -4.73
CA PRO A 172 7.85 2.02 -4.84
C PRO A 172 8.60 2.38 -6.12
N ASP A 173 9.27 1.43 -6.75
CA ASP A 173 10.11 1.63 -7.93
C ASP A 173 9.43 1.20 -9.24
N THR A 174 8.17 0.76 -9.19
CA THR A 174 7.36 0.49 -10.38
C THR A 174 7.14 1.78 -11.18
N THR A 175 7.57 1.82 -12.44
CA THR A 175 7.20 2.93 -13.34
C THR A 175 5.71 2.88 -13.64
N ILE A 176 5.01 3.98 -13.36
CA ILE A 176 3.57 4.15 -13.62
C ILE A 176 3.31 5.52 -14.26
N ALA A 177 2.29 5.58 -15.11
CA ALA A 177 1.79 6.82 -15.70
C ALA A 177 0.95 7.63 -14.69
N PRO A 178 0.74 8.94 -14.91
CA PRO A 178 -0.24 9.70 -14.16
C PRO A 178 -1.69 9.28 -14.49
N TYR A 179 -2.56 9.36 -13.47
CA TYR A 179 -3.98 8.99 -13.49
C TYR A 179 -4.77 9.88 -12.51
N ASP A 180 -6.11 9.99 -12.58
CA ASP A 180 -6.94 10.62 -11.52
C ASP A 180 -8.12 9.74 -11.09
N LEU A 181 -7.81 8.66 -10.37
CA LEU A 181 -8.79 7.93 -9.57
C LEU A 181 -8.59 8.23 -8.07
N ARG A 182 -9.70 8.38 -7.35
CA ARG A 182 -9.71 8.62 -5.89
C ARG A 182 -10.59 7.57 -5.22
N LEU A 183 -10.00 6.75 -4.35
CA LEU A 183 -10.70 5.64 -3.70
C LEU A 183 -11.94 6.07 -2.89
N ALA A 184 -11.94 7.31 -2.37
CA ALA A 184 -13.09 7.91 -1.70
C ALA A 184 -14.31 8.12 -2.62
N ASN A 185 -14.09 8.37 -3.91
CA ASN A 185 -15.14 8.62 -4.91
C ASN A 185 -15.72 7.32 -5.51
N THR A 186 -15.19 6.15 -5.12
CA THR A 186 -15.64 4.84 -5.65
C THR A 186 -16.81 4.27 -4.83
N SER A 187 -17.46 3.21 -5.32
CA SER A 187 -18.52 2.51 -4.55
C SER A 187 -17.96 1.75 -3.34
N LEU A 188 -18.82 1.39 -2.39
CA LEU A 188 -18.44 0.53 -1.27
C LEU A 188 -17.93 -0.84 -1.74
N SER A 189 -18.59 -1.43 -2.74
CA SER A 189 -18.23 -2.71 -3.35
C SER A 189 -16.95 -2.64 -4.20
N TYR A 190 -16.55 -1.46 -4.68
CA TYR A 190 -15.21 -1.24 -5.22
C TYR A 190 -14.18 -1.27 -4.09
N ARG A 191 -14.36 -0.47 -3.03
CA ARG A 191 -13.43 -0.42 -1.88
C ARG A 191 -13.21 -1.77 -1.20
N GLN A 192 -14.26 -2.59 -1.07
CA GLN A 192 -14.16 -3.94 -0.48
C GLN A 192 -13.30 -4.88 -1.34
N ARG A 193 -13.52 -4.93 -2.67
CA ARG A 193 -12.72 -5.74 -3.59
C ARG A 193 -11.28 -5.24 -3.67
N TRP A 194 -11.09 -3.93 -3.81
CA TRP A 194 -9.79 -3.26 -3.80
C TRP A 194 -8.99 -3.59 -2.52
N GLY A 195 -9.63 -3.54 -1.36
CA GLY A 195 -8.99 -3.85 -0.07
C GLY A 195 -8.56 -5.31 0.05
N THR A 196 -9.38 -6.23 -0.47
CA THR A 196 -9.08 -7.66 -0.51
C THR A 196 -7.88 -7.94 -1.43
N GLN A 197 -7.92 -7.42 -2.66
CA GLN A 197 -6.85 -7.54 -3.66
C GLN A 197 -5.52 -6.93 -3.18
N VAL A 198 -5.56 -5.81 -2.46
CA VAL A 198 -4.37 -5.18 -1.87
C VAL A 198 -3.68 -6.10 -0.86
N VAL A 199 -4.44 -6.79 -0.01
CA VAL A 199 -3.86 -7.68 1.01
C VAL A 199 -3.43 -9.03 0.43
N GLU A 200 -4.15 -9.53 -0.58
CA GLU A 200 -3.70 -10.68 -1.38
C GLU A 200 -2.37 -10.37 -2.09
N ARG A 201 -2.25 -9.19 -2.72
CA ARG A 201 -1.00 -8.75 -3.34
C ARG A 201 0.10 -8.59 -2.29
N LEU A 202 -0.20 -8.02 -1.13
CA LEU A 202 0.74 -7.88 -0.02
C LEU A 202 1.28 -9.26 0.44
N SER A 203 0.39 -10.24 0.58
CA SER A 203 0.79 -11.61 0.93
C SER A 203 1.55 -12.30 -0.19
N SER A 204 1.25 -12.03 -1.47
CA SER A 204 2.04 -12.58 -2.59
C SER A 204 3.48 -12.04 -2.66
N VAL A 205 3.75 -10.84 -2.12
CA VAL A 205 5.08 -10.21 -2.13
C VAL A 205 5.86 -10.49 -0.85
N LEU A 206 5.17 -10.57 0.30
CA LEU A 206 5.81 -10.77 1.60
C LEU A 206 5.77 -12.21 2.11
N GLY A 207 4.86 -13.06 1.62
CA GLY A 207 4.51 -14.36 2.21
C GLY A 207 3.29 -14.28 3.16
N PRO A 208 3.06 -15.30 4.01
CA PRO A 208 2.02 -15.28 5.06
C PRO A 208 2.12 -14.02 5.94
N LEU A 209 0.99 -13.38 6.27
CA LEU A 209 1.00 -12.07 6.94
C LEU A 209 0.87 -12.15 8.47
N ASP A 210 0.74 -13.36 9.00
CA ASP A 210 0.45 -13.67 10.39
C ASP A 210 1.41 -12.98 11.36
N ARG A 211 0.85 -12.32 12.38
CA ARG A 211 1.56 -11.58 13.44
C ARG A 211 2.37 -10.35 12.99
N LEU A 212 2.36 -9.97 11.70
CA LEU A 212 3.00 -8.73 11.25
C LEU A 212 2.28 -7.49 11.78
N VAL A 213 3.04 -6.42 12.02
CA VAL A 213 2.52 -5.08 12.28
C VAL A 213 2.58 -4.24 10.99
N VAL A 214 1.45 -3.74 10.52
CA VAL A 214 1.34 -2.90 9.31
C VAL A 214 0.98 -1.47 9.68
N GLU A 215 1.85 -0.52 9.31
CA GLU A 215 1.75 0.90 9.65
C GLU A 215 1.23 1.71 8.44
N VAL A 216 0.01 2.26 8.54
CA VAL A 216 -0.71 2.82 7.39
C VAL A 216 -0.74 4.35 7.44
N HIS A 217 0.01 4.99 6.53
CA HIS A 217 0.09 6.44 6.33
C HIS A 217 -0.76 6.86 5.13
N ALA A 218 -2.09 6.76 5.26
CA ALA A 218 -3.02 7.00 4.16
C ALA A 218 -4.19 7.94 4.51
N GLY A 219 -5.03 8.22 3.51
CA GLY A 219 -6.35 8.82 3.70
C GLY A 219 -7.36 7.78 4.22
N ARG A 220 -8.37 8.20 4.99
CA ARG A 220 -9.25 7.29 5.75
C ARG A 220 -9.91 6.20 4.88
N ALA A 221 -10.34 6.52 3.66
CA ALA A 221 -10.92 5.56 2.72
C ALA A 221 -9.99 4.39 2.33
N TYR A 222 -8.66 4.59 2.37
CA TYR A 222 -7.68 3.51 2.20
C TYR A 222 -7.55 2.68 3.47
N VAL A 223 -7.42 3.35 4.63
CA VAL A 223 -7.28 2.70 5.94
C VAL A 223 -8.46 1.78 6.23
N ASP A 224 -9.69 2.23 6.01
CA ASP A 224 -10.89 1.42 6.24
C ASP A 224 -10.98 0.24 5.26
N ALA A 225 -10.59 0.44 4.01
CA ALA A 225 -10.63 -0.62 3.00
C ALA A 225 -9.61 -1.74 3.25
N VAL A 226 -8.40 -1.42 3.73
CA VAL A 226 -7.40 -2.46 4.07
C VAL A 226 -7.60 -3.07 5.46
N ARG A 227 -8.17 -2.35 6.44
CA ARG A 227 -8.18 -2.78 7.85
C ARG A 227 -8.87 -4.13 8.07
N GLY A 228 -10.06 -4.33 7.49
CA GLY A 228 -10.78 -5.60 7.59
C GLY A 228 -9.99 -6.78 6.98
N PRO A 229 -9.61 -6.72 5.70
CA PRO A 229 -8.83 -7.78 5.04
C PRO A 229 -7.44 -8.06 5.64
N LEU A 230 -6.85 -7.09 6.36
CA LEU A 230 -5.62 -7.28 7.17
C LEU A 230 -5.93 -7.98 8.51
N THR A 231 -6.87 -7.46 9.30
CA THR A 231 -7.20 -8.03 10.62
C THR A 231 -7.76 -9.46 10.53
N ALA A 232 -8.48 -9.78 9.45
CA ALA A 232 -8.92 -11.15 9.13
C ALA A 232 -7.76 -12.15 8.86
N ARG A 233 -6.53 -11.67 8.69
CA ARG A 233 -5.29 -12.47 8.54
C ARG A 233 -4.35 -12.32 9.76
N GLY A 234 -4.89 -11.95 10.93
CA GLY A 234 -4.11 -11.81 12.16
C GLY A 234 -3.07 -10.69 12.14
N VAL A 235 -3.24 -9.69 11.26
CA VAL A 235 -2.32 -8.55 11.11
C VAL A 235 -2.73 -7.40 12.02
N ALA A 236 -1.78 -6.85 12.78
CA ALA A 236 -2.01 -5.64 13.57
C ALA A 236 -1.90 -4.38 12.68
N VAL A 237 -2.91 -3.50 12.70
CA VAL A 237 -2.99 -2.34 11.79
C VAL A 237 -2.87 -1.01 12.55
N LEU A 238 -1.66 -0.44 12.55
CA LEU A 238 -1.37 0.88 13.10
C LEU A 238 -1.79 1.99 12.13
N ASP A 239 -2.42 3.04 12.64
CA ASP A 239 -2.65 4.32 11.95
C ASP A 239 -2.11 5.45 12.84
N PRO A 240 -0.79 5.76 12.75
CA PRO A 240 -0.17 6.77 13.62
C PRO A 240 -0.69 8.20 13.41
N LEU A 241 -1.52 8.39 12.37
CA LEU A 241 -2.09 9.67 11.97
C LEU A 241 -3.61 9.73 12.24
N LEU A 242 -4.17 8.75 12.94
CA LEU A 242 -5.58 8.71 13.34
C LEU A 242 -5.92 9.95 14.18
N GLY A 243 -7.08 10.55 13.91
CA GLY A 243 -7.52 11.81 14.53
C GLY A 243 -6.78 13.08 14.05
N LEU A 244 -5.51 12.98 13.66
CA LEU A 244 -4.68 14.14 13.32
C LEU A 244 -5.14 14.89 12.05
N ARG A 245 -5.32 16.20 12.19
CA ARG A 245 -5.54 17.19 11.12
C ARG A 245 -4.30 17.31 10.23
N GLN A 246 -4.44 17.87 9.03
CA GLN A 246 -3.35 17.95 8.04
C GLN A 246 -2.09 18.71 8.55
N GLY A 247 -2.25 19.72 9.41
CA GLY A 247 -1.13 20.41 10.05
C GLY A 247 -0.41 19.54 11.09
N GLU A 248 -1.16 18.88 11.96
CA GLU A 248 -0.67 17.99 13.02
C GLU A 248 0.08 16.78 12.42
N ARG A 249 -0.46 16.18 11.34
CA ARG A 249 0.24 15.14 10.55
C ARG A 249 1.61 15.62 10.06
N GLN A 250 1.71 16.87 9.60
CA GLN A 250 3.00 17.44 9.16
C GLN A 250 3.98 17.73 10.30
N GLN A 251 3.48 17.99 11.52
CA GLN A 251 4.30 18.14 12.72
C GLN A 251 4.75 16.79 13.28
N TRP A 252 3.90 15.76 13.19
CA TRP A 252 4.24 14.37 13.54
C TRP A 252 5.48 13.89 12.78
N TYR A 253 5.49 14.03 11.44
CA TYR A 253 6.65 13.68 10.63
C TYR A 253 7.93 14.46 10.96
N ARG A 254 7.83 15.75 11.33
CA ARG A 254 9.00 16.54 11.79
C ARG A 254 9.60 15.94 13.07
N ARG A 255 8.75 15.53 14.03
CA ARG A 255 9.20 14.90 15.28
C ARG A 255 9.83 13.52 15.06
N MET A 256 9.35 12.73 14.10
CA MET A 256 9.95 11.44 13.77
C MET A 256 11.31 11.61 13.09
N ALA A 257 11.44 12.55 12.15
CA ALA A 257 12.71 12.83 11.48
C ALA A 257 13.83 13.25 12.45
N ALA A 258 13.49 13.95 13.54
CA ALA A 258 14.44 14.38 14.57
C ALA A 258 14.82 13.28 15.60
N LYS A 259 14.15 12.11 15.59
CA LYS A 259 14.45 10.97 16.47
C LYS A 259 15.34 9.90 15.82
N LYS A 260 15.85 10.18 14.63
CA LYS A 260 16.48 9.19 13.77
C LYS A 260 17.95 8.98 14.20
N PRO A 261 18.37 7.76 14.58
CA PRO A 261 19.75 7.51 14.98
C PRO A 261 20.71 7.72 13.81
N GLU A 262 21.91 8.18 14.12
CA GLU A 262 23.00 8.24 13.15
C GLU A 262 23.44 6.81 12.78
N HIS A 263 23.81 6.61 11.52
CA HIS A 263 24.23 5.29 11.04
C HIS A 263 25.75 5.14 11.18
N PRO A 264 26.23 4.01 11.72
CA PRO A 264 27.67 3.74 11.74
C PRO A 264 28.24 3.75 10.32
N ALA A 265 29.50 4.13 10.19
CA ALA A 265 30.25 3.96 8.95
C ALA A 265 30.22 2.49 8.53
N VAL A 266 30.02 2.22 7.24
CA VAL A 266 29.90 0.83 6.75
C VAL A 266 31.22 0.43 6.10
N ASP A 267 31.75 -0.72 6.54
CA ASP A 267 32.89 -1.37 5.91
C ASP A 267 32.45 -2.01 4.59
N PHE A 268 32.89 -1.44 3.48
CA PHE A 268 32.60 -1.95 2.15
C PHE A 268 33.45 -3.17 1.79
N GLU A 269 34.69 -3.27 2.27
CA GLU A 269 35.61 -4.36 1.92
C GLU A 269 35.22 -5.68 2.60
N ALA A 270 34.86 -5.62 3.89
CA ALA A 270 34.27 -6.76 4.59
C ALA A 270 32.97 -7.22 3.91
N LEU A 271 32.19 -6.29 3.36
CA LEU A 271 30.89 -6.60 2.77
C LEU A 271 30.98 -7.15 1.34
N ILE A 272 31.94 -6.67 0.53
CA ILE A 272 32.30 -7.30 -0.75
C ILE A 272 32.87 -8.71 -0.50
N THR A 273 33.75 -8.87 0.49
CA THR A 273 34.31 -10.17 0.87
C THR A 273 33.22 -11.18 1.25
N GLN A 274 32.20 -10.75 2.03
CA GLN A 274 31.06 -11.61 2.38
C GLN A 274 30.16 -11.98 1.20
N LEU A 275 30.04 -11.13 0.17
CA LEU A 275 29.24 -11.41 -1.02
C LEU A 275 29.98 -12.27 -2.07
N ALA A 276 31.32 -12.24 -2.03
CA ALA A 276 32.26 -12.98 -2.89
C ALA A 276 32.69 -14.35 -2.30
N ASP A 277 32.15 -14.75 -1.15
CA ASP A 277 32.45 -16.02 -0.48
C ASP A 277 31.52 -17.14 -0.96
N ARG A 278 32.02 -18.03 -1.85
CA ARG A 278 31.26 -19.22 -2.34
C ARG A 278 30.81 -20.14 -1.19
N GLY A 279 31.52 -20.15 -0.05
CA GLY A 279 31.15 -20.91 1.15
C GLY A 279 29.90 -20.39 1.86
N ARG A 280 29.44 -19.17 1.54
CA ARG A 280 28.16 -18.60 2.01
C ARG A 280 27.01 -18.80 1.03
N ALA A 281 27.26 -19.34 -0.15
CA ALA A 281 26.19 -19.63 -1.11
C ALA A 281 25.33 -20.81 -0.61
N ARG A 282 24.03 -20.56 -0.46
CA ARG A 282 23.02 -21.53 -0.04
C ARG A 282 22.16 -21.91 -1.26
N ARG A 283 21.53 -23.09 -1.25
CA ARG A 283 20.57 -23.47 -2.29
C ARG A 283 19.26 -22.66 -2.13
N PRO A 284 18.49 -22.43 -3.22
CA PRO A 284 17.17 -21.81 -3.14
C PRO A 284 16.16 -22.54 -2.24
N SER A 285 16.33 -23.85 -2.03
CA SER A 285 15.54 -24.64 -1.07
C SER A 285 15.81 -24.29 0.40
N GLU A 286 16.89 -23.57 0.71
CA GLU A 286 17.30 -23.20 2.08
C GLU A 286 16.86 -21.79 2.51
N LEU A 287 15.96 -21.15 1.74
CA LEU A 287 15.52 -19.77 1.98
C LEU A 287 14.60 -19.63 3.20
N ASP A 288 15.17 -19.31 4.37
CA ASP A 288 14.40 -18.87 5.55
C ASP A 288 14.02 -17.37 5.45
N ARG A 289 12.71 -17.13 5.46
CA ARG A 289 12.11 -15.79 5.47
C ARG A 289 12.50 -14.93 6.66
N LYS A 290 12.67 -15.53 7.86
CA LYS A 290 12.82 -14.82 9.14
C LYS A 290 13.95 -13.79 9.13
N HIS A 291 15.05 -14.11 8.44
CA HIS A 291 16.25 -13.27 8.34
C HIS A 291 16.31 -12.42 7.06
N LEU A 292 15.31 -12.55 6.18
CA LEU A 292 15.27 -11.93 4.85
C LEU A 292 14.17 -10.86 4.69
N LEU A 293 13.42 -10.53 5.75
CA LEU A 293 12.49 -9.39 5.80
C LEU A 293 13.18 -8.02 6.03
N VAL A 294 14.48 -7.93 5.73
CA VAL A 294 15.30 -6.71 5.82
C VAL A 294 15.87 -6.33 4.44
N PRO A 295 16.30 -5.08 4.24
CA PRO A 295 17.14 -4.70 3.11
C PRO A 295 18.56 -5.31 3.23
N GLY A 296 19.22 -5.50 2.09
CA GLY A 296 20.56 -6.08 2.01
C GLY A 296 21.09 -6.17 0.59
N LEU A 297 22.40 -6.32 0.46
CA LEU A 297 23.03 -6.79 -0.77
C LEU A 297 22.90 -8.32 -0.83
N TYR A 298 22.82 -8.87 -2.03
CA TYR A 298 22.78 -10.30 -2.28
C TYR A 298 23.58 -10.65 -3.53
N SER A 299 24.07 -11.87 -3.59
CA SER A 299 24.75 -12.44 -4.75
C SER A 299 24.08 -13.73 -5.22
N TRP A 300 24.26 -14.04 -6.51
CA TRP A 300 23.93 -15.35 -7.09
C TRP A 300 25.18 -15.97 -7.71
N TRP A 301 25.22 -17.29 -7.58
CA TRP A 301 26.34 -18.17 -7.93
C TRP A 301 25.84 -19.29 -8.82
N VAL A 302 26.73 -19.87 -9.62
CA VAL A 302 26.48 -21.16 -10.31
C VAL A 302 27.51 -22.20 -9.89
N ASP A 303 27.10 -23.46 -9.92
CA ASP A 303 28.01 -24.60 -9.91
C ASP A 303 28.66 -24.82 -11.30
N ASP A 304 29.44 -25.88 -11.39
CA ASP A 304 30.26 -26.23 -12.55
C ASP A 304 29.42 -26.77 -13.73
N THR A 305 28.20 -27.27 -13.48
CA THR A 305 27.23 -27.63 -14.53
C THR A 305 26.50 -26.38 -15.03
N GLY A 306 26.04 -25.52 -14.12
CA GLY A 306 25.42 -24.24 -14.47
C GLY A 306 26.38 -23.29 -15.19
N ALA A 307 27.69 -23.36 -14.90
CA ALA A 307 28.70 -22.66 -15.67
C ALA A 307 28.80 -23.18 -17.11
N ALA A 308 28.82 -24.50 -17.32
CA ALA A 308 28.89 -25.11 -18.65
C ALA A 308 27.64 -24.80 -19.50
N ASP A 309 26.44 -24.84 -18.91
CA ASP A 309 25.20 -24.43 -19.58
C ASP A 309 25.24 -22.96 -20.03
N LEU A 310 25.72 -22.07 -19.14
CA LEU A 310 25.85 -20.65 -19.46
C LEU A 310 26.94 -20.38 -20.52
N GLU A 311 28.05 -21.13 -20.50
CA GLU A 311 29.08 -21.07 -21.54
C GLU A 311 28.55 -21.51 -22.90
N GLY A 312 27.80 -22.61 -22.96
CA GLY A 312 27.19 -23.12 -24.19
C GLY A 312 26.20 -22.13 -24.82
N GLY A 313 25.33 -21.52 -24.00
CA GLY A 313 24.37 -20.51 -24.48
C GLY A 313 24.99 -19.13 -24.78
N LEU A 314 26.01 -18.69 -24.05
CA LEU A 314 26.72 -17.43 -24.33
C LEU A 314 27.77 -17.57 -25.44
N ARG A 315 28.18 -18.80 -25.77
CA ARG A 315 29.28 -19.13 -26.69
C ARG A 315 30.60 -18.44 -26.28
N HIS A 316 30.82 -18.31 -24.97
CA HIS A 316 31.94 -17.62 -24.35
C HIS A 316 32.30 -18.28 -23.01
N PRO A 317 33.59 -18.44 -22.66
CA PRO A 317 34.01 -19.03 -21.39
C PRO A 317 33.28 -18.48 -20.15
N VAL A 318 32.78 -19.39 -19.32
CA VAL A 318 32.16 -19.12 -18.00
C VAL A 318 32.71 -20.12 -16.98
N HIS A 319 33.04 -19.64 -15.78
CA HIS A 319 33.53 -20.48 -14.68
C HIS A 319 32.56 -20.50 -13.51
N ALA A 320 32.52 -21.62 -12.77
CA ALA A 320 31.70 -21.76 -11.57
C ALA A 320 32.05 -20.71 -10.52
N GLY A 321 31.08 -19.88 -10.15
CA GLY A 321 31.36 -18.67 -9.39
C GLY A 321 30.22 -17.67 -9.37
N LEU A 322 30.58 -16.44 -9.00
CA LEU A 322 29.69 -15.30 -8.86
C LEU A 322 29.21 -14.79 -10.24
N ILE A 323 27.91 -14.91 -10.51
CA ILE A 323 27.30 -14.45 -11.77
C ILE A 323 26.51 -13.14 -11.64
N TYR A 324 26.11 -12.75 -10.42
CA TYR A 324 25.27 -11.57 -10.21
C TYR A 324 25.43 -11.01 -8.79
N ILE A 325 25.44 -9.69 -8.65
CA ILE A 325 25.20 -8.98 -7.39
C ILE A 325 23.99 -8.06 -7.58
N GLY A 326 23.11 -7.98 -6.58
CA GLY A 326 21.98 -7.07 -6.55
C GLY A 326 21.75 -6.46 -5.17
N LEU A 327 21.01 -5.33 -5.15
CA LEU A 327 20.69 -4.58 -3.94
C LEU A 327 19.18 -4.63 -3.65
N ALA A 328 18.80 -5.37 -2.63
CA ALA A 328 17.47 -5.29 -2.02
C ALA A 328 17.47 -4.09 -1.07
N GLY A 329 16.78 -3.01 -1.41
CA GLY A 329 16.77 -1.81 -0.56
C GLY A 329 16.87 -0.48 -1.30
N ALA A 330 17.61 -0.41 -2.41
CA ALA A 330 17.56 0.77 -3.29
C ALA A 330 16.13 1.00 -3.85
N ALA A 331 15.41 -0.09 -4.06
CA ALA A 331 13.97 -0.15 -4.36
C ALA A 331 13.10 -0.56 -3.16
N LYS A 332 13.70 -0.73 -1.97
CA LYS A 332 13.04 -0.97 -0.66
C LYS A 332 12.13 -2.22 -0.55
N ASN A 333 12.15 -3.10 -1.54
CA ASN A 333 11.87 -4.51 -1.31
C ASN A 333 12.94 -5.09 -0.37
N THR A 334 12.51 -6.04 0.47
CA THR A 334 13.41 -6.84 1.31
C THR A 334 14.20 -7.83 0.45
N LEU A 335 15.22 -8.45 1.05
CA LEU A 335 15.93 -9.60 0.47
C LEU A 335 14.93 -10.69 0.04
N TRP A 336 13.94 -11.03 0.88
CA TRP A 336 12.88 -11.99 0.56
C TRP A 336 12.08 -11.57 -0.69
N GLY A 337 11.65 -10.31 -0.76
CA GLY A 337 10.89 -9.79 -1.90
C GLY A 337 11.67 -9.78 -3.21
N ARG A 338 13.00 -9.70 -3.17
CA ARG A 338 13.88 -9.81 -4.35
C ARG A 338 14.19 -11.27 -4.69
N LEU A 339 14.75 -12.03 -3.75
CA LEU A 339 15.17 -13.42 -3.94
C LEU A 339 13.98 -14.33 -4.27
N VAL A 340 12.98 -14.38 -3.40
CA VAL A 340 11.79 -15.23 -3.59
C VAL A 340 10.76 -14.55 -4.49
N GLY A 341 10.41 -13.29 -4.18
CA GLY A 341 9.33 -12.59 -4.87
C GLY A 341 9.58 -12.22 -6.33
N MET A 342 10.85 -12.15 -6.77
CA MET A 342 11.22 -11.74 -8.13
C MET A 342 12.14 -12.74 -8.85
N HIS A 343 13.23 -13.21 -8.22
CA HIS A 343 14.22 -14.07 -8.91
C HIS A 343 13.78 -15.54 -8.97
N LEU A 344 13.19 -16.07 -7.90
CA LEU A 344 12.51 -17.38 -7.89
C LEU A 344 11.01 -17.26 -8.21
N GLY A 345 10.50 -16.04 -8.37
CA GLY A 345 9.18 -15.78 -8.91
C GLY A 345 9.10 -16.29 -10.36
N LYS A 346 8.06 -17.04 -10.69
CA LYS A 346 7.90 -17.78 -11.98
C LYS A 346 7.62 -16.89 -13.21
N ARG A 347 8.23 -15.70 -13.30
CA ARG A 347 8.07 -14.69 -14.38
C ARG A 347 9.33 -13.84 -14.59
N HIS A 348 10.07 -14.10 -15.66
CA HIS A 348 11.29 -13.39 -16.08
C HIS A 348 11.07 -11.89 -16.35
N SER A 349 9.87 -11.47 -16.72
CA SER A 349 9.53 -10.07 -16.96
C SER A 349 9.81 -9.18 -15.73
N PHE A 350 9.59 -9.73 -14.53
CA PHE A 350 9.81 -9.05 -13.24
C PHE A 350 11.23 -9.21 -12.67
N SER A 351 12.15 -9.90 -13.35
CA SER A 351 13.51 -10.15 -12.85
C SER A 351 14.55 -10.12 -13.97
N THR A 352 15.44 -9.14 -13.94
CA THR A 352 16.58 -9.04 -14.88
C THR A 352 17.45 -10.30 -14.85
N LEU A 353 17.74 -10.86 -13.67
CA LEU A 353 18.52 -12.11 -13.53
C LEU A 353 17.87 -13.28 -14.29
N ARG A 354 16.61 -13.63 -13.98
CA ARG A 354 15.80 -14.60 -14.75
C ARG A 354 15.79 -14.32 -16.25
N ARG A 355 15.67 -13.05 -16.67
CA ARG A 355 15.64 -12.68 -18.09
C ARG A 355 16.96 -12.96 -18.79
N THR A 356 18.08 -12.66 -18.14
CA THR A 356 19.42 -12.99 -18.65
C THR A 356 19.64 -14.50 -18.69
N LEU A 357 19.44 -15.20 -17.56
CA LEU A 357 19.62 -16.66 -17.48
C LEU A 357 18.71 -17.40 -18.45
N GLY A 358 17.42 -17.05 -18.48
CA GLY A 358 16.43 -17.66 -19.35
C GLY A 358 16.72 -17.45 -20.83
N ALA A 359 17.25 -16.29 -21.24
CA ALA A 359 17.63 -16.05 -22.63
C ALA A 359 18.84 -16.90 -23.04
N VAL A 360 19.84 -17.04 -22.16
CA VAL A 360 21.02 -17.90 -22.40
C VAL A 360 20.63 -19.37 -22.48
N LEU A 361 19.76 -19.84 -21.57
CA LEU A 361 19.29 -21.23 -21.56
C LEU A 361 18.33 -21.55 -22.71
N ALA A 362 17.60 -20.56 -23.24
CA ALA A 362 16.79 -20.72 -24.45
C ALA A 362 17.69 -20.85 -25.69
N GLU A 363 18.69 -19.99 -25.85
CA GLU A 363 19.71 -20.08 -26.92
C GLU A 363 20.46 -21.42 -26.90
N LEU A 364 20.86 -21.91 -25.71
CA LEU A 364 21.48 -23.22 -25.52
C LEU A 364 20.63 -24.39 -26.06
N ARG A 365 19.30 -24.28 -25.94
CA ARG A 365 18.34 -25.34 -26.29
C ARG A 365 17.73 -25.19 -27.69
N GLY A 366 17.87 -24.01 -28.30
CA GLY A 366 17.12 -23.62 -29.49
C GLY A 366 15.64 -23.28 -29.21
N ASP A 367 15.29 -22.97 -27.96
CA ASP A 367 13.91 -22.63 -27.58
C ASP A 367 13.53 -21.23 -28.12
N PRO A 368 12.35 -21.05 -28.74
CA PRO A 368 11.92 -19.76 -29.29
C PRO A 368 11.51 -18.73 -28.22
N ALA A 369 11.45 -19.13 -26.94
CA ALA A 369 11.06 -18.28 -25.82
C ALA A 369 11.60 -18.85 -24.49
N ILE A 370 11.58 -18.04 -23.42
CA ILE A 370 12.01 -18.47 -22.08
C ILE A 370 10.96 -19.41 -21.46
N ASP A 371 11.30 -20.70 -21.29
CA ASP A 371 10.53 -21.64 -20.49
C ASP A 371 10.66 -21.32 -18.98
N GLU A 372 9.56 -20.89 -18.35
CA GLU A 372 9.53 -20.54 -16.93
C GLU A 372 9.67 -21.74 -15.98
N PRO A 373 8.95 -22.87 -16.16
CA PRO A 373 9.22 -24.11 -15.42
C PRO A 373 10.69 -24.55 -15.44
N ALA A 374 11.30 -24.70 -16.61
CA ALA A 374 12.65 -25.22 -16.80
C ALA A 374 13.73 -24.25 -16.32
N LEU A 375 13.53 -22.92 -16.49
CA LEU A 375 14.38 -21.92 -15.84
C LEU A 375 14.27 -21.99 -14.31
N THR A 376 13.08 -22.27 -13.77
CA THR A 376 12.89 -22.39 -12.31
C THR A 376 13.58 -23.64 -11.76
N ALA A 377 13.46 -24.78 -12.44
CA ALA A 377 14.19 -26.00 -12.07
C ALA A 377 15.71 -25.77 -12.10
N TRP A 378 16.24 -25.30 -13.23
CA TRP A 378 17.67 -24.99 -13.38
C TRP A 378 18.21 -24.03 -12.31
N MET A 379 17.45 -22.98 -11.95
CA MET A 379 17.84 -22.08 -10.86
C MET A 379 17.82 -22.75 -9.49
N HIS A 380 16.96 -23.74 -9.24
CA HIS A 380 16.93 -24.51 -7.99
C HIS A 380 18.07 -25.55 -7.90
N ASP A 381 18.45 -26.13 -9.04
CA ASP A 381 19.42 -27.22 -9.10
C ASP A 381 20.87 -26.70 -9.17
N HIS A 382 21.15 -25.70 -10.02
CA HIS A 382 22.51 -25.25 -10.35
C HIS A 382 22.92 -23.88 -9.81
N SER A 383 21.97 -23.10 -9.27
CA SER A 383 22.28 -21.77 -8.71
C SER A 383 22.32 -21.76 -7.17
N GLY A 384 23.25 -21.00 -6.62
CA GLY A 384 23.32 -20.66 -5.19
C GLY A 384 23.10 -19.17 -4.95
N TRP A 385 22.76 -18.78 -3.72
CA TRP A 385 22.57 -17.37 -3.33
C TRP A 385 23.24 -17.06 -1.99
N SER A 386 23.74 -15.84 -1.81
CA SER A 386 24.20 -15.35 -0.49
C SER A 386 23.68 -13.94 -0.24
N HIS A 387 23.73 -13.47 1.02
CA HIS A 387 23.27 -12.12 1.37
C HIS A 387 24.09 -11.48 2.50
N CYS A 388 24.09 -10.15 2.52
CA CYS A 388 24.53 -9.34 3.65
C CYS A 388 23.49 -8.23 3.93
N PRO A 389 22.87 -8.18 5.13
CA PRO A 389 21.95 -7.09 5.51
C PRO A 389 22.62 -5.71 5.42
N TRP A 390 21.92 -4.74 4.84
CA TRP A 390 22.47 -3.40 4.57
C TRP A 390 21.48 -2.31 4.99
N PRO A 391 21.85 -1.35 5.87
CA PRO A 391 20.99 -0.23 6.21
C PRO A 391 20.81 0.73 5.01
N THR A 392 19.62 0.79 4.43
CA THR A 392 19.23 1.64 3.26
C THR A 392 19.24 3.15 3.51
N GLN A 393 19.95 3.57 4.55
CA GLN A 393 19.96 4.90 5.12
C GLN A 393 21.03 5.80 4.48
N GLN A 394 22.17 5.21 4.12
CA GLN A 394 23.19 5.92 3.34
C GLN A 394 22.69 6.06 1.90
N ARG A 395 22.37 7.30 1.52
CA ARG A 395 22.24 7.67 0.11
C ARG A 395 23.57 7.40 -0.59
N TRP A 396 23.53 6.99 -1.85
CA TRP A 396 24.67 7.05 -2.75
C TRP A 396 25.02 8.52 -3.05
N THR A 397 25.63 9.23 -2.11
CA THR A 397 26.22 10.56 -2.31
C THR A 397 27.58 10.43 -2.98
N GLN A 398 27.63 9.75 -4.13
CA GLN A 398 28.75 9.88 -5.05
C GLN A 398 28.62 11.21 -5.83
N PRO A 399 29.73 11.89 -6.13
CA PRO A 399 29.72 13.00 -7.08
C PRO A 399 29.31 12.49 -8.47
N ARG A 400 28.58 13.31 -9.23
CA ARG A 400 27.91 12.95 -10.49
C ARG A 400 28.81 12.14 -11.45
N ARG A 401 28.60 10.82 -11.51
CA ARG A 401 29.04 9.90 -12.58
C ARG A 401 27.92 8.88 -12.90
N PRO A 402 27.97 8.17 -14.04
CA PRO A 402 26.82 7.39 -14.54
C PRO A 402 26.36 6.26 -13.61
N SER A 403 25.08 5.88 -13.73
CA SER A 403 24.41 4.95 -12.82
C SER A 403 25.01 3.55 -12.79
N LEU A 404 25.24 3.03 -11.58
CA LEU A 404 25.70 1.68 -11.23
C LEU A 404 24.69 0.54 -11.53
N ASN A 405 23.82 0.69 -12.53
CA ASN A 405 22.78 -0.28 -12.88
C ASN A 405 23.29 -1.50 -13.69
N SER A 406 24.57 -1.57 -14.04
CA SER A 406 25.16 -2.69 -14.80
C SER A 406 26.67 -2.81 -14.60
N TRP A 407 27.10 -3.37 -13.46
CA TRP A 407 28.52 -3.64 -13.19
C TRP A 407 28.73 -5.00 -12.50
N ILE A 408 28.56 -6.07 -13.28
CA ILE A 408 29.36 -7.32 -13.27
C ILE A 408 29.13 -7.96 -14.65
N LEU A 409 29.98 -7.57 -15.61
CA LEU A 409 30.21 -8.19 -16.93
C LEU A 409 31.42 -7.54 -17.65
N ARG A 410 32.29 -6.84 -16.90
CA ARG A 410 33.43 -6.06 -17.43
C ARG A 410 34.73 -6.22 -16.63
N SER A 411 34.70 -6.79 -15.43
CA SER A 411 35.86 -7.03 -14.58
C SER A 411 36.69 -8.25 -15.00
N THR A 412 36.08 -9.25 -15.66
CA THR A 412 36.77 -10.38 -16.29
C THR A 412 37.36 -10.06 -17.67
N TRP A 413 37.07 -8.88 -18.22
CA TRP A 413 37.53 -8.46 -19.56
C TRP A 413 38.82 -7.61 -19.56
N ARG A 414 39.61 -7.67 -18.46
CA ARG A 414 40.96 -7.08 -18.37
C ARG A 414 41.89 -7.85 -17.42
N ARG A 415 42.27 -9.06 -17.83
CA ARG A 415 43.63 -9.61 -17.68
C ARG A 415 43.85 -10.67 -18.76
#